data_AF-A0A8J5RIV7-F1
#
_entry.id   AF-A0A8J5RIV7-F1
#
_cell.length_a   1.000
_cell.length_b   1.000
_cell.length_c   1.000
_cell.angle_alpha   90.00
_cell.angle_beta   90.00
_cell.angle_gamma   90.00
#
_symmetry.space_group_name_H-M   'P 1'
#
loop_
_entity.id
_entity.type
_entity.pdbx_description
1 polymer ?
#
loop_
_entity_poly.entity_id
_entity_poly.type
_entity_poly.pdbx_seq_one_letter_code
_entity_poly.pdbx_strand_id
1 'polypeptide(L)'
;MEAAAATGRYGNLHRSFKRAARFVLTACSREDVNKAFSSFTDVKRERLYQMFVSVIKYLHSNIEEEFDTLCQEIQVATALDRIDQFVEEQKLDVLSSDKTDIQDIKERISKGKKDEVEYLKSLVEEVEEKNRAMKARIELLKKEEGLTSIKVVLEKLTQINSALQSYNDR
;
A
#
# COMPACT_ATOMS: atom_id res chain seq x y z
N MET A 1 -23.55 39.63 -7.79
CA MET A 1 -22.74 38.73 -6.94
C MET A 1 -23.16 37.31 -7.29
N GLU A 2 -22.53 36.74 -8.32
CA GLU A 2 -22.84 35.41 -8.84
C GLU A 2 -22.49 34.36 -7.78
N ALA A 3 -23.47 33.57 -7.38
CA ALA A 3 -23.24 32.38 -6.58
C ALA A 3 -22.41 31.42 -7.43
N ALA A 4 -21.12 31.30 -7.13
CA ALA A 4 -20.26 30.27 -7.65
C ALA A 4 -21.00 28.93 -7.54
N ALA A 5 -21.22 28.29 -8.68
CA ALA A 5 -21.87 27.00 -8.74
C ALA A 5 -21.21 26.08 -7.71
N ALA A 6 -21.99 25.58 -6.74
CA ALA A 6 -21.51 24.63 -5.75
C ALA A 6 -20.82 23.47 -6.46
N THR A 7 -19.49 23.48 -6.49
CA THR A 7 -18.63 22.41 -6.98
C THR A 7 -18.49 21.37 -5.87
N GLY A 8 -18.69 20.10 -6.20
CA GLY A 8 -18.66 18.99 -5.23
C GLY A 8 -19.93 18.14 -5.25
N ARG A 9 -19.93 17.07 -4.45
CA ARG A 9 -21.04 16.11 -4.39
C ARG A 9 -22.34 16.74 -3.92
N TYR A 10 -22.30 17.64 -2.93
CA TYR A 10 -23.50 18.31 -2.44
C TYR A 10 -24.14 19.21 -3.51
N GLY A 11 -23.34 19.99 -4.24
CA GLY A 11 -23.84 20.81 -5.34
C GLY A 11 -24.47 19.98 -6.47
N ASN A 12 -23.91 18.79 -6.75
CA ASN A 12 -24.49 17.85 -7.71
C ASN A 12 -25.83 17.27 -7.22
N LEU A 13 -25.91 16.89 -5.94
CA LEU A 13 -27.14 16.40 -5.31
C LEU A 13 -28.24 17.47 -5.39
N HIS A 14 -27.95 18.68 -4.91
CA HIS A 14 -28.87 19.81 -4.86
C HIS A 14 -29.42 20.15 -6.25
N ARG A 15 -28.53 20.30 -7.23
CA ARG A 15 -28.90 20.59 -8.62
C ARG A 15 -29.76 19.48 -9.23
N SER A 16 -29.40 18.22 -8.98
CA SER A 16 -30.13 17.07 -9.51
C SER A 16 -31.54 17.01 -8.92
N PHE A 17 -31.67 17.24 -7.61
CA PHE A 17 -32.96 17.33 -6.94
C PHE A 17 -33.85 18.42 -7.54
N LYS A 18 -33.35 19.67 -7.62
CA LYS A 18 -34.13 20.79 -8.21
C LYS A 18 -34.56 20.51 -9.64
N ARG A 19 -33.71 19.86 -10.42
CA ARG A 19 -34.05 19.47 -11.80
C ARG A 19 -35.15 18.41 -11.84
N ALA A 20 -35.05 17.38 -10.99
CA ALA A 20 -36.05 16.33 -10.89
C ALA A 20 -37.41 16.88 -10.40
N ALA A 21 -37.40 17.68 -9.34
CA ALA A 21 -38.60 18.32 -8.79
C ALA A 21 -39.30 19.19 -9.85
N ARG A 22 -38.54 20.07 -10.53
CA ARG A 22 -39.08 20.87 -11.63
C ARG A 22 -39.69 20.01 -12.73
N PHE A 23 -38.98 18.97 -13.18
CA PHE A 23 -39.45 18.09 -14.25
C PHE A 23 -40.78 17.42 -13.88
N VAL A 24 -40.85 16.82 -12.68
CA VAL A 24 -42.07 16.14 -12.20
C VAL A 24 -43.23 17.13 -12.06
N LEU A 25 -42.99 18.30 -11.47
CA LEU A 25 -44.03 19.28 -11.17
C LEU A 25 -44.54 20.02 -12.42
N THR A 26 -43.76 20.03 -13.50
CA THR A 26 -44.13 20.70 -14.76
C THR A 26 -44.52 19.72 -15.88
N ALA A 27 -44.67 18.43 -15.57
CA ALA A 27 -44.99 17.41 -16.57
C ALA A 27 -46.41 17.52 -17.16
N CYS A 28 -47.35 18.13 -16.44
CA CYS A 28 -48.74 18.26 -16.88
C CYS A 28 -48.92 19.53 -17.73
N SER A 29 -49.29 19.34 -19.00
CA SER A 29 -49.57 20.43 -19.93
C SER A 29 -51.00 20.96 -19.79
N ARG A 30 -51.28 22.08 -20.46
CA ARG A 30 -52.64 22.62 -20.57
C ARG A 30 -53.55 21.64 -21.33
N GLU A 31 -53.02 21.01 -22.36
CA GLU A 31 -53.71 20.02 -23.19
C GLU A 31 -54.12 18.79 -22.38
N ASP A 32 -53.26 18.33 -21.46
CA ASP A 32 -53.56 17.21 -20.56
C ASP A 32 -54.74 17.54 -19.63
N VAL A 33 -54.76 18.75 -19.06
CA VAL A 33 -55.91 19.23 -18.26
C VAL A 33 -57.16 19.33 -19.13
N ASN A 34 -57.05 19.86 -20.34
CA ASN A 34 -58.21 19.98 -21.23
C ASN A 34 -58.79 18.62 -21.62
N LYS A 35 -57.93 17.62 -21.87
CA LYS A 35 -58.31 16.25 -22.17
C LYS A 35 -58.94 15.56 -20.98
N ALA A 36 -58.38 15.73 -19.78
CA ALA A 36 -58.91 15.15 -18.54
C ALA A 36 -60.30 15.72 -18.17
N PHE A 37 -60.54 17.01 -18.48
CA PHE A 37 -61.78 17.71 -18.19
C PHE A 37 -62.52 18.10 -19.49
N SER A 38 -62.67 17.15 -20.41
CA SER A 38 -63.29 17.36 -21.71
C SER A 38 -64.77 17.76 -21.65
N SER A 39 -65.49 17.33 -20.61
CA SER A 39 -66.90 17.68 -20.37
C SER A 39 -67.12 19.12 -19.89
N PHE A 40 -66.06 19.83 -19.51
CA PHE A 40 -66.17 21.21 -19.02
C PHE A 40 -66.24 22.20 -20.19
N THR A 41 -66.72 23.42 -19.93
CA THR A 41 -66.61 24.52 -20.90
C THR A 41 -65.18 25.06 -20.90
N ASP A 42 -64.79 25.74 -21.98
CA ASP A 42 -63.45 26.36 -22.09
C ASP A 42 -63.14 27.30 -20.93
N VAL A 43 -64.12 28.09 -20.51
CA VAL A 43 -63.98 29.02 -19.38
C VAL A 43 -63.66 28.28 -18.08
N LYS A 44 -64.33 27.15 -17.83
CA LYS A 44 -64.08 26.33 -16.63
C LYS A 44 -62.72 25.65 -16.69
N ARG A 45 -62.32 25.16 -17.87
CA ARG A 45 -61.00 24.54 -18.08
C ARG A 45 -59.86 25.54 -17.86
N GLU A 46 -59.98 26.76 -18.39
CA GLU A 46 -58.95 27.79 -18.20
C GLU A 46 -58.81 28.15 -16.71
N ARG A 47 -59.92 28.34 -16.01
CA ARG A 47 -59.90 28.60 -14.55
C ARG A 47 -59.25 27.46 -13.77
N LEU A 48 -59.54 26.21 -14.16
CA LEU A 48 -58.95 25.03 -13.54
C LEU A 48 -57.45 24.95 -13.79
N TYR A 49 -57.00 25.22 -15.01
CA TYR A 49 -55.58 25.24 -15.37
C TYR A 49 -54.81 26.33 -14.60
N GLN A 50 -55.39 27.53 -14.46
CA GLN A 50 -54.79 28.60 -13.65
C GLN A 50 -54.66 28.22 -12.17
N MET A 51 -55.69 27.56 -11.62
CA MET A 51 -55.64 27.03 -10.26
C MET A 51 -54.57 25.95 -10.14
N PHE A 52 -54.49 25.01 -11.09
CA PHE A 52 -53.46 23.97 -11.14
C PHE A 52 -52.05 24.57 -11.14
N VAL A 53 -51.77 25.54 -12.03
CA VAL A 53 -50.47 26.22 -12.08
C VAL A 53 -50.14 26.90 -10.75
N SER A 54 -51.14 27.49 -10.08
CA SER A 54 -50.94 28.13 -8.78
C SER A 54 -50.57 27.13 -7.69
N VAL A 55 -51.26 25.98 -7.64
CA VAL A 55 -50.96 24.88 -6.72
C VAL A 55 -49.57 24.32 -6.97
N ILE A 56 -49.20 24.08 -8.23
CA ILE A 56 -47.88 23.58 -8.60
C ILE A 56 -46.78 24.55 -8.20
N LYS A 57 -46.96 25.86 -8.40
CA LYS A 57 -45.98 26.88 -7.97
C LYS A 57 -45.76 26.85 -6.47
N TYR A 58 -46.85 26.80 -5.68
CA TYR A 58 -46.76 26.73 -4.22
C TYR A 58 -46.06 25.45 -3.77
N LEU A 59 -46.47 24.31 -4.32
CA LEU A 59 -45.88 23.01 -4.02
C LEU A 59 -44.39 22.94 -4.37
N HIS A 60 -43.99 23.50 -5.50
CA HIS A 60 -42.59 23.55 -5.92
C HIS A 60 -41.74 24.34 -4.93
N SER A 61 -42.21 25.53 -4.52
CA SER A 61 -41.52 26.35 -3.52
C SER A 61 -41.38 25.60 -2.19
N ASN A 62 -42.47 25.01 -1.71
CA ASN A 62 -42.49 24.28 -0.45
C ASN A 62 -41.55 23.07 -0.46
N ILE A 63 -41.53 22.30 -1.55
CA ILE A 63 -40.64 21.13 -1.68
C ILE A 63 -39.17 21.55 -1.70
N GLU A 64 -38.81 22.62 -2.41
CA GLU A 64 -37.42 23.12 -2.40
C GLU A 64 -37.00 23.60 -1.00
N GLU A 65 -37.87 24.33 -0.30
CA GLU A 65 -37.60 24.82 1.06
C GLU A 65 -37.46 23.69 2.09
N GLU A 66 -38.36 22.70 2.07
CA GLU A 66 -38.29 21.53 2.93
C GLU A 66 -37.03 20.71 2.66
N PHE A 67 -36.65 20.53 1.39
CA PHE A 67 -35.42 19.84 1.03
C PHE A 67 -34.18 20.56 1.55
N ASP A 68 -34.11 21.88 1.39
CA ASP A 68 -33.00 22.69 1.88
C ASP A 68 -32.92 22.64 3.42
N THR A 69 -34.06 22.67 4.11
CA THR A 69 -34.17 22.55 5.58
C THR A 69 -33.68 21.18 6.07
N LEU A 70 -34.15 20.10 5.47
CA LEU A 70 -33.72 18.73 5.81
C LEU A 70 -32.24 18.52 5.55
N CYS A 71 -31.70 19.05 4.45
CA CYS A 71 -30.27 18.98 4.15
C CYS A 71 -29.42 19.68 5.22
N GLN A 72 -29.91 20.80 5.77
CA GLN A 72 -29.25 21.53 6.85
C GLN A 72 -29.35 20.77 8.17
N GLU A 73 -30.54 20.30 8.55
CA GLU A 73 -30.79 19.56 9.79
C GLU A 73 -29.90 18.31 9.90
N ILE A 74 -29.82 17.54 8.82
CA ILE A 74 -29.06 16.29 8.76
C ILE A 74 -27.57 16.56 8.44
N GLN A 75 -27.19 17.81 8.18
CA GLN A 75 -25.82 18.22 7.82
C GLN A 75 -25.27 17.47 6.59
N VAL A 76 -26.13 17.26 5.59
CA VAL A 76 -25.78 16.52 4.35
C VAL A 76 -24.61 17.18 3.62
N ALA A 77 -24.57 18.51 3.58
CA ALA A 77 -23.47 19.26 2.99
C ALA A 77 -22.14 18.92 3.66
N THR A 78 -22.08 19.04 5.00
CA THR A 78 -20.89 18.70 5.79
C THR A 78 -20.42 17.26 5.57
N ALA A 79 -21.35 16.30 5.51
CA ALA A 79 -21.01 14.90 5.28
C ALA A 79 -20.41 14.67 3.89
N LEU A 80 -20.99 15.28 2.84
CA LEU A 80 -20.51 15.16 1.48
C LEU A 80 -19.18 15.91 1.26
N ASP A 81 -19.01 17.07 1.89
CA ASP A 81 -17.76 17.84 1.84
C ASP A 81 -16.59 17.07 2.48
N ARG A 82 -16.84 16.36 3.59
CA ARG A 82 -15.83 15.45 4.19
C ARG A 82 -15.44 14.32 3.25
N ILE A 83 -16.39 13.77 2.50
CA ILE A 83 -16.09 12.71 1.52
C ILE A 83 -15.26 13.29 0.38
N ASP A 84 -15.62 14.47 -0.13
CA ASP A 84 -14.84 15.13 -1.17
C ASP A 84 -13.42 15.45 -0.69
N GLN A 85 -13.26 15.96 0.53
CA GLN A 85 -11.96 16.16 1.15
C GLN A 85 -11.15 14.85 1.23
N PHE A 86 -11.74 13.77 1.75
CA PHE A 86 -11.06 12.48 1.87
C PHE A 86 -10.61 11.91 0.52
N VAL A 87 -11.43 12.11 -0.53
CA VAL A 87 -11.08 11.67 -1.89
C VAL A 87 -9.92 12.47 -2.45
N GLU A 88 -9.90 13.79 -2.23
CA GLU A 88 -8.77 14.62 -2.65
C GLU A 88 -7.50 14.31 -1.85
N GLU A 89 -7.61 14.07 -0.54
CA GLU A 89 -6.50 13.60 0.30
C GLU A 89 -5.91 12.28 -0.19
N GLN A 90 -6.76 11.29 -0.51
CA GLN A 90 -6.32 10.00 -1.06
C GLN A 90 -5.62 10.14 -2.42
N LYS A 91 -6.08 11.03 -3.30
CA LYS A 91 -5.42 11.30 -4.59
C LYS A 91 -4.04 11.92 -4.41
N LEU A 92 -3.87 12.75 -3.37
CA LEU A 92 -2.61 13.42 -3.05
C LEU A 92 -1.65 12.52 -2.27
N ASP A 93 -2.15 11.49 -1.60
CA ASP A 93 -1.32 10.50 -0.90
C ASP A 93 -0.64 9.55 -1.89
N VAL A 94 0.48 10.02 -2.46
CA VAL A 94 1.39 9.26 -3.34
C VAL A 94 1.85 7.95 -2.66
N LEU A 95 1.93 7.90 -1.33
CA LEU A 95 2.37 6.71 -0.59
C LEU A 95 1.30 5.61 -0.52
N SER A 96 0.03 5.93 -0.78
CA SER A 96 -1.03 4.90 -0.87
C SER A 96 -0.92 4.07 -2.15
N SER A 97 -0.47 4.70 -3.25
CA SER A 97 -0.15 4.07 -4.54
C SER A 97 1.14 3.25 -4.46
N ASP A 98 2.19 3.79 -3.85
CA ASP A 98 3.53 3.18 -3.79
C ASP A 98 3.70 2.10 -2.71
N LYS A 99 2.68 1.87 -1.87
CA LYS A 99 2.76 0.91 -0.76
C LYS A 99 3.02 -0.53 -1.23
N THR A 100 2.53 -0.87 -2.42
CA THR A 100 2.79 -2.16 -3.08
C THR A 100 4.27 -2.29 -3.46
N ASP A 101 4.86 -1.24 -4.02
CA ASP A 101 6.24 -1.27 -4.51
C ASP A 101 7.26 -1.32 -3.36
N ILE A 102 7.04 -0.57 -2.29
CA ILE A 102 7.98 -0.53 -1.14
C ILE A 102 8.03 -1.88 -0.42
N GLN A 103 6.87 -2.54 -0.26
CA GLN A 103 6.80 -3.85 0.41
C GLN A 103 7.45 -4.94 -0.44
N ASP A 104 7.21 -4.95 -1.75
CA ASP A 104 7.85 -5.87 -2.69
C ASP A 104 9.38 -5.68 -2.75
N ILE A 105 9.86 -4.42 -2.77
CA ILE A 105 11.30 -4.11 -2.74
C ILE A 105 11.93 -4.63 -1.44
N LYS A 106 11.28 -4.41 -0.31
CA LYS A 106 11.76 -4.89 1.00
C LYS A 106 11.88 -6.41 1.02
N GLU A 107 10.88 -7.12 0.50
CA GLU A 107 10.87 -8.59 0.49
C GLU A 107 11.96 -9.17 -0.43
N ARG A 108 12.17 -8.57 -1.61
CA ARG A 108 13.26 -8.94 -2.54
C ARG A 108 14.65 -8.71 -1.92
N ILE A 109 14.88 -7.56 -1.29
CA ILE A 109 16.15 -7.25 -0.63
C ILE A 109 16.39 -8.21 0.54
N SER A 110 15.36 -8.46 1.35
CA SER A 110 15.45 -9.36 2.50
C SER A 110 15.80 -10.79 2.06
N LYS A 111 15.18 -11.28 0.97
CA LYS A 111 15.50 -12.58 0.41
C LYS A 111 16.93 -12.64 -0.11
N GLY A 112 17.34 -11.67 -0.93
CA GLY A 112 18.70 -11.63 -1.48
C GLY A 112 19.78 -11.56 -0.40
N LYS A 113 19.56 -10.79 0.68
CA LYS A 113 20.49 -10.73 1.81
C LYS A 113 20.55 -12.04 2.60
N LYS A 114 19.44 -12.75 2.75
CA LYS A 114 19.41 -14.05 3.41
C LYS A 114 20.21 -15.09 2.61
N ASP A 115 19.99 -15.13 1.30
CA ASP A 115 20.69 -16.04 0.39
C ASP A 115 22.21 -15.75 0.38
N GLU A 116 22.61 -14.47 0.41
CA GLU A 116 24.02 -14.05 0.50
C GLU A 116 24.67 -14.46 1.83
N VAL A 117 23.96 -14.32 2.95
CA VAL A 117 24.45 -14.78 4.27
C VAL A 117 24.63 -16.30 4.29
N GLU A 118 23.70 -17.05 3.71
CA GLU A 118 23.80 -18.50 3.63
C GLU A 118 24.98 -18.96 2.76
N TYR A 119 25.19 -18.31 1.61
CA TYR A 119 26.35 -18.54 0.76
C TYR A 119 27.67 -18.24 1.49
N LEU A 120 27.80 -17.07 2.12
CA LEU A 120 29.01 -16.70 2.85
C LEU A 120 29.29 -17.66 4.01
N LYS A 121 28.24 -18.12 4.71
CA LYS A 121 28.38 -19.12 5.77
C LYS A 121 28.96 -20.43 5.24
N SER A 122 28.43 -20.93 4.11
CA SER A 122 28.92 -22.16 3.49
C SER A 122 30.40 -22.06 3.07
N LEU A 123 30.80 -20.90 2.54
CA LEU A 123 32.17 -20.66 2.12
C LEU A 123 33.14 -20.62 3.32
N VAL A 124 32.72 -20.02 4.43
CA VAL A 124 33.52 -20.02 5.67
C VAL A 124 33.69 -21.44 6.21
N GLU A 125 32.61 -22.24 6.25
CA GLU A 125 32.68 -23.63 6.70
C GLU A 125 33.66 -24.47 5.86
N GLU A 126 33.66 -24.31 4.54
CA GLU A 126 34.60 -25.01 3.64
C GLU A 126 36.06 -24.59 3.89
N VAL A 127 36.32 -23.30 4.06
CA VAL A 127 37.67 -22.79 4.35
C VAL A 127 38.16 -23.27 5.71
N GLU A 128 37.30 -23.28 6.72
CA GLU A 128 37.63 -23.81 8.04
C GLU A 128 37.96 -25.30 8.01
N GLU A 129 37.22 -26.09 7.24
CA GLU A 129 37.48 -27.52 7.07
C GLU A 129 38.84 -27.77 6.41
N LYS A 130 39.13 -27.05 5.32
CA LYS A 130 40.44 -27.09 4.65
C LYS A 130 41.57 -26.70 5.61
N ASN A 131 41.34 -25.68 6.44
CA ASN A 131 42.34 -25.22 7.40
C ASN A 131 42.58 -26.26 8.51
N ARG A 132 41.53 -26.91 9.03
CA ARG A 132 41.64 -28.03 9.98
C ARG A 132 42.43 -29.20 9.37
N ALA A 133 42.12 -29.59 8.14
CA ALA A 133 42.84 -30.66 7.44
C ALA A 133 44.33 -30.32 7.24
N MET A 134 44.63 -29.07 6.85
CA MET A 134 46.01 -28.63 6.67
C MET A 134 46.79 -28.58 7.98
N LYS A 135 46.16 -28.11 9.06
CA LYS A 135 46.75 -28.11 10.40
C LYS A 135 47.07 -29.54 10.88
N ALA A 136 46.15 -30.49 10.69
CA ALA A 136 46.38 -31.89 11.01
C ALA A 136 47.55 -32.49 10.21
N ARG A 137 47.68 -32.14 8.93
CA ARG A 137 48.81 -32.58 8.10
C ARG A 137 50.14 -32.00 8.59
N ILE A 138 50.18 -30.74 8.97
CA ILE A 138 51.38 -30.11 9.55
C ILE A 138 51.78 -30.81 10.86
N GLU A 139 50.82 -31.16 11.72
CA GLU A 139 51.10 -31.88 12.97
C GLU A 139 51.63 -33.30 12.74
N LEU A 140 51.14 -34.01 11.71
CA LEU A 140 51.67 -35.32 11.31
C LEU A 140 53.12 -35.21 10.83
N LEU A 141 53.40 -34.27 9.92
CA LEU A 141 54.75 -34.05 9.39
C LEU A 141 55.74 -33.68 10.50
N LYS A 142 55.34 -32.85 11.48
CA LYS A 142 56.18 -32.55 12.65
C LYS A 142 56.50 -33.77 13.51
N LYS A 143 55.63 -34.79 13.55
CA LYS A 143 55.87 -36.05 14.27
C LYS A 143 56.74 -37.02 13.46
N GLU A 144 56.66 -36.94 12.14
CA GLU A 144 57.40 -37.80 11.19
C GLU A 144 58.80 -37.25 10.87
N GLU A 145 59.01 -35.94 10.94
CA GLU A 145 60.29 -35.25 10.79
C GLU A 145 61.24 -35.60 11.96
N GLY A 146 61.93 -36.74 11.80
CA GLY A 146 63.37 -36.86 12.02
C GLY A 146 63.92 -36.79 13.45
N LEU A 147 63.15 -36.37 14.45
CA LEU A 147 63.66 -36.21 15.82
C LEU A 147 64.11 -37.53 16.44
N THR A 148 63.44 -38.64 16.13
CA THR A 148 63.81 -39.98 16.60
C THR A 148 65.01 -40.55 15.84
N SER A 149 65.05 -40.42 14.51
CA SER A 149 66.17 -40.91 13.69
C SER A 149 67.46 -40.11 13.90
N ILE A 150 67.38 -38.78 13.98
CA ILE A 150 68.54 -37.92 14.21
C ILE A 150 69.12 -38.16 15.61
N LYS A 151 68.26 -38.32 16.62
CA LYS A 151 68.71 -38.61 18.00
C LYS A 151 69.45 -39.95 18.10
N VAL A 152 68.96 -41.00 17.45
CA VAL A 152 69.64 -42.30 17.40
C VAL A 152 70.99 -42.21 16.70
N VAL A 153 71.09 -41.46 15.60
CA VAL A 153 72.37 -41.25 14.90
C VAL A 153 73.36 -40.48 15.77
N LEU A 154 72.88 -39.47 16.52
CA LEU A 154 73.70 -38.62 17.37
C LEU A 154 74.20 -39.37 18.62
N GLU A 155 73.37 -40.24 19.20
CA GLU A 155 73.74 -41.16 20.29
C GLU A 155 74.80 -42.18 19.84
N LYS A 156 74.67 -42.74 18.63
CA LYS A 156 75.71 -43.62 18.06
C LYS A 156 77.02 -42.89 17.79
N LEU A 157 76.96 -41.66 17.29
CA LEU A 157 78.15 -40.86 17.00
C LEU A 157 78.91 -40.49 18.28
N THR A 158 78.19 -40.17 19.36
CA THR A 158 78.80 -39.88 20.67
C THR A 158 79.43 -41.13 21.29
N GLN A 159 78.81 -42.31 21.16
CA GLN A 159 79.43 -43.58 21.56
C GLN A 159 80.74 -43.84 20.82
N ILE A 160 80.77 -43.69 19.48
CA ILE A 160 81.98 -43.87 18.68
C ILE A 160 83.08 -42.90 19.11
N ASN A 161 82.73 -41.64 19.36
CA ASN A 161 83.70 -40.62 19.78
C ASN A 161 84.32 -40.94 21.15
N SER A 162 83.52 -41.44 22.10
CA SER A 162 84.02 -41.89 23.41
C SER A 162 84.90 -43.15 23.32
N ALA A 163 84.60 -44.05 22.37
CA ALA A 163 85.44 -45.22 22.11
C ALA A 163 86.79 -44.85 21.47
N LEU A 164 86.83 -43.79 20.65
CA LEU A 164 88.06 -43.26 20.07
C LEU A 164 88.94 -42.54 21.10
N GLN A 165 88.34 -41.76 22.02
CA GLN A 165 89.09 -41.11 23.10
C GLN A 165 89.75 -42.13 24.04
N SER A 166 89.06 -43.22 24.39
CA SER A 166 89.65 -44.29 25.21
C SER A 166 90.74 -45.12 24.52
N TYR A 167 90.85 -45.05 23.19
CA TYR A 167 91.95 -45.65 22.43
C TYR A 167 93.19 -44.74 22.33
N ASN A 168 93.02 -43.42 22.47
CA ASN A 168 94.11 -42.44 22.41
C ASN A 168 94.77 -42.18 23.78
N ASP A 169 94.11 -42.55 24.88
CA ASP A 169 94.61 -42.39 26.26
C ASP A 169 95.28 -43.66 26.83
N ARG A 170 95.72 -44.59 25.97
CA ARG A 170 96.37 -45.86 26.32
C ARG A 170 97.78 -45.95 25.74
#